data_AF-A0A243SIG1-F1
#
_entry.id   AF-A0A243SIG1-F1
#
_cell.length_a   1.000
_cell.length_b   1.000
_cell.length_c   1.000
_cell.angle_alpha   90.00
_cell.angle_beta   90.00
_cell.angle_gamma   90.00
#
_symmetry.space_group_name_H-M   'P 1'
#
loop_
_entity.id
_entity.type
_entity.pdbx_description
1 polymer ?
#
loop_
_entity_poly.entity_id
_entity_poly.type
_entity_poly.pdbx_seq_one_letter_code
_entity_poly.pdbx_strand_id
1 'polypeptide(L)'
;MYTLPKIERFNQDVLSKYHIYNSVFITLPFHSIDNTGALLPLFTDICDTGFKKQETPKEIVDFFTERYLHNASEQEKIDIMFRFIQYIERQIVLFDAIEDAAFPVVNNMEGIGSLRDIKEKSDVKDNEEELVEFLENFNVRTVLTAHPTQFYPGAVLGIINDLTEAIRKNDLLDIKQLLAQLGKTPFIQKDKPSPFDEAVSLIWFLENVFYQTSGEIVQYLQKNIFNSLSIKNPLIKLGFWPGGDRDGNPFVTTE
;
A
#
# COMPACT_ATOMS: atom_id res chain seq x y z
N MET A 1 -8.13 26.11 -16.00
CA MET A 1 -6.79 25.52 -15.83
C MET A 1 -6.79 24.21 -16.59
N TYR A 2 -5.78 23.95 -17.44
CA TYR A 2 -5.68 22.68 -18.18
C TYR A 2 -5.35 21.56 -17.21
N THR A 3 -6.20 20.54 -17.11
CA THR A 3 -5.92 19.34 -16.32
C THR A 3 -5.04 18.42 -17.15
N LEU A 4 -3.85 18.10 -16.65
CA LEU A 4 -2.92 17.20 -17.33
C LEU A 4 -3.55 15.80 -17.51
N PRO A 5 -3.22 15.07 -18.59
CA PRO A 5 -3.56 13.66 -18.75
C PRO A 5 -3.17 12.81 -17.53
N LYS A 6 -3.92 11.73 -17.26
CA LYS A 6 -3.66 10.83 -16.13
C LYS A 6 -2.20 10.34 -16.09
N ILE A 7 -1.65 9.98 -17.25
CA ILE A 7 -0.26 9.49 -17.36
C ILE A 7 0.75 10.58 -17.00
N GLU A 8 0.51 11.83 -17.36
CA GLU A 8 1.41 12.93 -17.01
C GLU A 8 1.37 13.24 -15.51
N ARG A 9 0.16 13.25 -14.92
CA ARG A 9 0.00 13.38 -13.45
C ARG A 9 0.69 12.24 -12.72
N PHE A 10 0.56 11.00 -13.20
CA PHE A 10 1.27 9.86 -12.62
C PHE A 10 2.80 10.01 -12.72
N ASN A 11 3.31 10.40 -13.89
CA ASN A 11 4.76 10.60 -14.07
C ASN A 11 5.30 11.72 -13.16
N GLN A 12 4.53 12.80 -12.99
CA GLN A 12 4.92 13.94 -12.16
C GLN A 12 4.80 13.65 -10.66
N ASP A 13 3.67 13.12 -10.21
CA ASP A 13 3.35 12.98 -8.80
C ASP A 13 3.73 11.64 -8.18
N VAL A 14 3.91 10.60 -9.01
CA VAL A 14 4.33 9.26 -8.56
C VAL A 14 5.77 8.98 -8.96
N LEU A 15 6.07 8.82 -10.26
CA LEU A 15 7.40 8.37 -10.70
C LEU A 15 8.52 9.33 -10.30
N SER A 16 8.33 10.64 -10.51
CA SER A 16 9.36 11.63 -10.18
C SER A 16 9.64 11.68 -8.68
N LYS A 17 8.60 11.67 -7.84
CA LYS A 17 8.74 11.63 -6.38
C LYS A 17 9.38 10.33 -5.90
N TYR A 18 9.00 9.20 -6.51
CA TYR A 18 9.63 7.90 -6.24
C TYR A 18 11.13 7.96 -6.51
N HIS A 19 11.56 8.45 -7.68
CA HIS A 19 12.98 8.57 -7.98
C HIS A 19 13.74 9.46 -6.99
N ILE A 20 13.15 10.59 -6.57
CA ILE A 20 13.76 11.50 -5.59
C ILE A 20 13.89 10.80 -4.24
N TYR A 21 12.80 10.27 -3.69
CA TYR A 21 12.81 9.68 -2.34
C TYR A 21 13.57 8.37 -2.29
N ASN A 22 13.56 7.57 -3.36
CA ASN A 22 14.40 6.38 -3.47
C ASN A 22 15.89 6.74 -3.49
N SER A 23 16.26 7.84 -4.16
CA SER A 23 17.64 8.34 -4.13
C SER A 23 18.05 8.78 -2.72
N VAL A 24 17.15 9.47 -2.00
CA VAL A 24 17.38 9.81 -0.58
C VAL A 24 17.53 8.54 0.25
N PHE A 25 16.67 7.55 0.04
CA PHE A 25 16.69 6.28 0.75
C PHE A 25 18.03 5.54 0.62
N ILE A 26 18.60 5.51 -0.59
CA ILE A 26 19.93 4.91 -0.86
C ILE A 26 21.05 5.62 -0.09
N THR A 27 20.96 6.93 0.09
CA THR A 27 22.01 7.73 0.75
C THR A 27 21.96 7.70 2.28
N LEU A 28 20.94 7.08 2.88
CA LEU A 28 20.83 7.00 4.32
C LEU A 28 21.88 6.01 4.88
N PRO A 29 22.59 6.37 5.96
CA PRO A 29 23.69 5.57 6.49
C PRO A 29 23.16 4.33 7.23
N PHE A 30 22.94 3.25 6.48
CA PHE A 30 22.57 1.96 7.04
C PHE A 30 23.78 1.04 6.93
N HIS A 31 24.38 0.70 8.07
CA HIS A 31 25.58 -0.15 8.18
C HIS A 31 25.48 -1.52 7.46
N SER A 32 24.29 -1.94 7.01
CA SER A 32 24.05 -3.19 6.26
C SER A 32 23.75 -2.99 4.76
N ILE A 33 23.57 -1.77 4.25
CA ILE A 33 23.03 -1.47 2.89
C ILE A 33 24.04 -0.71 2.01
N ASP A 34 25.17 -0.24 2.56
CA ASP A 34 26.07 0.73 1.89
C ASP A 34 26.56 0.33 0.47
N ASN A 35 26.61 -0.97 0.14
CA ASN A 35 26.91 -1.44 -1.23
C ASN A 35 25.69 -2.02 -1.99
N THR A 36 24.60 -2.33 -1.30
CA THR A 36 23.41 -2.97 -1.88
C THR A 36 22.70 -2.04 -2.87
N GLY A 37 22.60 -0.74 -2.56
CA GLY A 37 21.96 0.24 -3.44
C GLY A 37 22.69 0.44 -4.78
N ALA A 38 24.02 0.24 -4.80
CA ALA A 38 24.82 0.31 -6.03
C ALA A 38 24.85 -1.02 -6.79
N LEU A 39 24.87 -2.15 -6.07
CA LEU A 39 24.94 -3.49 -6.67
C LEU A 39 23.60 -3.97 -7.24
N LEU A 40 22.47 -3.54 -6.68
CA LEU A 40 21.16 -4.00 -7.15
C LEU A 40 20.87 -3.60 -8.61
N PRO A 41 21.06 -2.33 -9.05
CA PRO A 41 20.87 -1.98 -10.45
C PRO A 41 21.76 -2.81 -11.40
N LEU A 42 23.02 -3.06 -11.01
CA LEU A 42 23.93 -3.90 -11.79
C LEU A 42 23.45 -5.34 -11.87
N PHE A 43 22.89 -5.87 -10.77
CA PHE A 43 22.26 -7.19 -10.75
C PHE A 43 21.00 -7.22 -11.62
N THR A 44 20.16 -6.18 -11.60
CA THR A 44 18.98 -6.05 -12.46
C THR A 44 19.36 -6.11 -13.95
N ASP A 45 20.40 -5.37 -14.36
CA ASP A 45 20.88 -5.38 -15.75
C ASP A 45 21.40 -6.76 -16.18
N ILE A 46 22.08 -7.47 -15.27
CA ILE A 46 22.52 -8.85 -15.49
C ILE A 46 21.34 -9.80 -15.61
N CYS A 47 20.34 -9.69 -14.73
CA CYS A 47 19.13 -10.49 -14.79
C CYS A 47 18.39 -10.30 -16.11
N ASP A 48 18.20 -9.06 -16.57
CA ASP A 48 17.54 -8.78 -17.85
C ASP A 48 18.33 -9.32 -19.05
N THR A 49 19.65 -9.12 -19.04
CA THR A 49 20.53 -9.62 -20.11
C THR A 49 20.58 -11.15 -20.14
N GLY A 50 20.73 -11.79 -18.99
CA GLY A 50 20.79 -13.25 -18.87
C GLY A 50 19.46 -13.92 -19.19
N PHE A 51 18.34 -13.34 -18.74
CA PHE A 51 17.01 -13.82 -19.10
C PHE A 51 16.77 -13.78 -20.62
N LYS A 52 17.17 -12.69 -21.30
CA LYS A 52 17.10 -12.59 -22.78
C LYS A 52 17.96 -13.63 -23.49
N LYS A 53 19.05 -14.09 -22.87
CA LYS A 53 19.91 -15.16 -23.36
C LYS A 53 19.43 -16.56 -22.99
N GLN A 54 18.31 -16.68 -22.27
CA GLN A 54 17.79 -17.93 -21.72
C GLN A 54 18.76 -18.62 -20.73
N GLU A 55 19.61 -17.82 -20.06
CA GLU A 55 20.45 -18.31 -18.96
C GLU A 55 19.56 -18.71 -17.78
N THR A 56 19.96 -19.76 -17.07
CA THR A 56 19.30 -20.21 -15.84
C THR A 56 19.56 -19.24 -14.69
N PRO A 57 18.68 -19.18 -13.67
CA PRO A 57 18.90 -18.30 -12.51
C PRO A 57 20.25 -18.51 -11.83
N LYS A 58 20.75 -19.75 -11.83
CA LYS A 58 22.06 -20.08 -11.27
C LYS A 58 23.18 -19.44 -12.08
N GLU A 59 23.16 -19.54 -13.41
CA GLU A 59 24.17 -18.93 -14.29
C GLU A 59 24.19 -17.40 -14.14
N ILE A 60 23.02 -16.77 -14.05
CA ILE A 60 22.89 -15.32 -13.85
C ILE A 60 23.50 -14.88 -12.51
N VAL A 61 23.18 -15.59 -11.43
CA VAL A 61 23.72 -15.29 -10.09
C VAL A 61 25.22 -15.56 -10.03
N ASP A 62 25.69 -16.69 -10.54
CA ASP A 62 27.11 -17.04 -10.58
C ASP A 62 27.89 -15.96 -11.33
N PHE A 63 27.43 -15.54 -12.52
CA PHE A 63 28.04 -14.46 -13.29
C PHE A 63 28.11 -13.13 -12.53
N PHE A 64 27.04 -12.76 -11.83
CA PHE A 64 27.04 -11.55 -10.99
C PHE A 64 28.08 -11.66 -9.85
N THR A 65 28.12 -12.80 -9.16
CA THR A 65 29.02 -13.00 -8.01
C THR A 65 30.50 -13.01 -8.43
N GLU A 66 30.82 -13.65 -9.56
CA GLU A 66 32.18 -13.67 -10.11
C GLU A 66 32.65 -12.27 -10.53
N ARG A 67 31.74 -11.48 -11.11
CA ARG A 67 32.05 -10.15 -11.63
C ARG A 67 32.20 -9.09 -10.54
N TYR A 68 31.38 -9.13 -9.49
CA TYR A 68 31.27 -8.02 -8.53
C TYR A 68 31.63 -8.38 -7.08
N LEU A 69 31.67 -9.66 -6.70
CA LEU A 69 31.87 -10.08 -5.30
C LEU A 69 33.20 -10.81 -5.04
N HIS A 70 34.12 -10.84 -6.01
CA HIS A 70 35.49 -11.36 -5.94
C HIS A 70 35.81 -12.29 -4.75
N ASN A 71 35.81 -13.61 -4.98
CA ASN A 71 36.06 -14.65 -3.96
C ASN A 71 35.06 -14.69 -2.78
N ALA A 72 33.82 -14.28 -3.00
CA ALA A 72 32.75 -14.44 -2.02
C ALA A 72 32.47 -15.91 -1.68
N SER A 73 32.39 -16.20 -0.40
CA SER A 73 31.87 -17.45 0.15
C SER A 73 30.39 -17.62 -0.19
N GLU A 74 29.89 -18.86 -0.15
CA GLU A 74 28.47 -19.15 -0.35
C GLU A 74 27.56 -18.37 0.62
N GLN A 75 28.02 -18.16 1.85
CA GLN A 75 27.27 -17.36 2.83
C GLN A 75 27.15 -15.90 2.38
N GLU A 76 28.23 -15.30 1.86
CA GLU A 76 28.20 -13.91 1.37
C GLU A 76 27.31 -13.76 0.13
N LYS A 77 27.27 -14.77 -0.75
CA LYS A 77 26.34 -14.81 -1.89
C LYS A 77 24.88 -14.85 -1.43
N ILE A 78 24.57 -15.64 -0.41
CA ILE A 78 23.21 -15.73 0.17
C ILE A 78 22.85 -14.41 0.86
N ASP A 79 23.76 -13.85 1.64
CA ASP A 79 23.53 -12.62 2.40
C ASP A 79 23.22 -11.43 1.49
N ILE A 80 23.90 -11.30 0.34
CA ILE A 80 23.59 -10.21 -0.61
C ILE A 80 22.21 -10.39 -1.26
N MET A 81 21.80 -11.62 -1.56
CA MET A 81 20.45 -11.89 -2.10
C MET A 81 19.37 -11.48 -1.09
N PHE A 82 19.57 -11.81 0.19
CA PHE A 82 18.66 -11.35 1.25
C PHE A 82 18.63 -9.82 1.37
N ARG A 83 19.78 -9.15 1.24
CA ARG A 83 19.81 -7.68 1.23
C ARG A 83 19.07 -7.10 0.03
N PHE A 84 19.16 -7.71 -1.15
CA PHE A 84 18.37 -7.30 -2.32
C PHE A 84 16.87 -7.45 -2.08
N ILE A 85 16.42 -8.58 -1.53
CA ILE A 85 15.01 -8.79 -1.19
C ILE A 85 14.55 -7.70 -0.21
N GLN A 86 15.27 -7.53 0.91
CA GLN A 86 14.95 -6.52 1.92
C GLN A 86 14.86 -5.12 1.33
N TYR A 87 15.78 -4.78 0.43
CA TYR A 87 15.82 -3.48 -0.21
C TYR A 87 14.65 -3.29 -1.19
N ILE A 88 14.36 -4.27 -2.04
CA ILE A 88 13.21 -4.24 -2.97
C ILE A 88 11.89 -4.09 -2.21
N GLU A 89 11.72 -4.80 -1.09
CA GLU A 89 10.52 -4.67 -0.24
C GLU A 89 10.31 -3.23 0.25
N ARG A 90 11.39 -2.53 0.63
CA ARG A 90 11.32 -1.13 1.05
C ARG A 90 11.00 -0.19 -0.11
N GLN A 91 11.49 -0.49 -1.31
CA GLN A 91 11.18 0.28 -2.52
C GLN A 91 9.70 0.16 -2.90
N ILE A 92 9.14 -1.05 -2.80
CA ILE A 92 7.71 -1.29 -3.01
C ILE A 92 6.90 -0.47 -2.02
N VAL A 93 7.22 -0.55 -0.73
CA VAL A 93 6.53 0.22 0.31
C VAL A 93 6.63 1.73 0.08
N LEU A 94 7.80 2.24 -0.31
CA LEU A 94 7.97 3.64 -0.64
C LEU A 94 7.11 4.05 -1.85
N PHE A 95 7.08 3.20 -2.87
CA PHE A 95 6.26 3.43 -4.05
C PHE A 95 4.78 3.50 -3.70
N ASP A 96 4.28 2.54 -2.91
CA ASP A 96 2.89 2.48 -2.45
C ASP A 96 2.50 3.75 -1.67
N ALA A 97 3.34 4.19 -0.72
CA ALA A 97 3.08 5.41 0.05
C ALA A 97 3.00 6.67 -0.84
N ILE A 98 3.81 6.74 -1.89
CA ILE A 98 3.79 7.85 -2.85
C ILE A 98 2.55 7.77 -3.74
N GLU A 99 2.20 6.58 -4.23
CA GLU A 99 1.01 6.37 -5.05
C GLU A 99 -0.25 6.75 -4.27
N ASP A 100 -0.39 6.29 -3.02
CA ASP A 100 -1.50 6.62 -2.13
C ASP A 100 -1.59 8.12 -1.85
N ALA A 101 -0.45 8.78 -1.62
CA ALA A 101 -0.42 10.23 -1.42
C ALA A 101 -0.86 11.00 -2.67
N ALA A 102 -0.50 10.49 -3.85
CA ALA A 102 -0.83 11.09 -5.15
C ALA A 102 -2.20 10.67 -5.69
N PHE A 103 -2.87 9.68 -5.09
CA PHE A 103 -4.10 9.08 -5.62
C PHE A 103 -5.18 10.11 -5.98
N PRO A 104 -5.50 11.12 -5.14
CA PRO A 104 -6.51 12.13 -5.46
C PRO A 104 -6.10 13.10 -6.57
N VAL A 105 -4.79 13.24 -6.82
CA VAL A 105 -4.25 14.09 -7.90
C VAL A 105 -4.30 13.35 -9.22
N VAL A 106 -3.93 12.06 -9.22
CA VAL A 106 -3.85 11.21 -10.41
C VAL A 106 -5.24 10.79 -10.90
N ASN A 107 -6.17 10.51 -9.99
CA ASN A 107 -7.51 10.03 -10.30
C ASN A 107 -8.57 11.12 -10.16
N ASN A 108 -9.70 10.96 -10.86
CA ASN A 108 -10.84 11.85 -10.70
C ASN A 108 -11.74 11.34 -9.57
N MET A 109 -11.58 11.90 -8.37
CA MET A 109 -12.35 11.51 -7.18
C MET A 109 -13.85 11.86 -7.28
N GLU A 110 -14.20 12.80 -8.16
CA GLU A 110 -15.57 13.25 -8.40
C GLU A 110 -16.08 12.78 -9.78
N GLY A 111 -15.41 11.80 -10.37
CA GLY A 111 -15.75 11.28 -11.69
C GLY A 111 -17.03 10.44 -11.71
N ILE A 112 -17.27 9.86 -12.88
CA ILE A 112 -18.41 8.97 -13.12
C ILE A 112 -18.39 7.81 -12.11
N GLY A 113 -19.54 7.55 -11.48
CA GLY A 113 -19.70 6.53 -10.46
C GLY A 113 -19.38 6.98 -9.03
N SER A 114 -18.93 8.22 -8.83
CA SER A 114 -18.85 8.83 -7.49
C SER A 114 -20.24 9.15 -6.93
N LEU A 115 -20.34 9.31 -5.61
CA LEU A 115 -21.58 9.77 -4.97
C LEU A 115 -22.02 11.15 -5.45
N ARG A 116 -21.07 11.99 -5.86
CA ARG A 116 -21.34 13.29 -6.45
C ARG A 116 -21.98 13.18 -7.83
N ASP A 117 -21.42 12.35 -8.71
CA ASP A 117 -21.98 12.08 -10.03
C ASP A 117 -23.40 11.48 -9.92
N ILE A 118 -23.64 10.58 -8.96
CA ILE A 118 -24.98 10.02 -8.71
C ILE A 118 -25.96 11.12 -8.27
N LYS A 119 -25.54 11.98 -7.33
CA LYS A 119 -26.35 13.10 -6.82
C LYS A 119 -26.69 14.09 -7.95
N GLU A 120 -25.70 14.54 -8.71
CA GLU A 120 -25.91 15.47 -9.83
C GLU A 120 -26.81 14.88 -10.93
N LYS A 121 -26.69 13.60 -11.24
CA LYS A 121 -27.58 12.91 -12.19
C LYS A 121 -29.02 12.80 -11.68
N SER A 122 -29.19 12.67 -10.37
CA SER A 122 -30.49 12.58 -9.74
C SER A 122 -31.20 13.93 -9.78
N ASP A 123 -30.47 15.00 -9.42
CA ASP A 123 -30.95 16.39 -9.52
C ASP A 123 -31.40 16.73 -10.95
N VAL A 124 -30.62 16.34 -11.98
CA VAL A 124 -30.96 16.63 -13.39
C VAL A 124 -32.21 15.88 -13.88
N LYS A 125 -32.55 14.76 -13.24
CA LYS A 125 -33.68 13.91 -13.61
C LYS A 125 -34.91 14.13 -12.72
N ASP A 126 -34.84 15.06 -11.77
CA ASP A 126 -35.88 15.31 -10.75
C ASP A 126 -36.30 14.01 -10.02
N ASN A 127 -35.34 13.16 -9.62
CA ASN A 127 -35.62 11.88 -8.95
C ASN A 127 -34.90 11.70 -7.60
N GLU A 128 -34.67 12.79 -6.88
CA GLU A 128 -33.97 12.78 -5.58
C GLU A 128 -34.73 11.96 -4.53
N GLU A 129 -36.07 12.01 -4.54
CA GLU A 129 -36.91 11.22 -3.63
C GLU A 129 -36.71 9.71 -3.85
N GLU A 130 -36.63 9.27 -5.11
CA GLU A 130 -36.37 7.88 -5.48
C GLU A 130 -34.98 7.43 -5.02
N LEU A 131 -33.98 8.31 -5.14
CA LEU A 131 -32.62 8.04 -4.66
C LEU A 131 -32.58 7.89 -3.13
N VAL A 132 -33.30 8.74 -2.40
CA VAL A 132 -33.41 8.65 -0.93
C VAL A 132 -34.08 7.34 -0.53
N GLU A 133 -35.21 6.98 -1.15
CA GLU A 133 -35.94 5.74 -0.88
C GLU A 133 -35.07 4.49 -1.17
N PHE A 134 -34.30 4.52 -2.26
CA PHE A 134 -33.34 3.48 -2.57
C PHE A 134 -32.28 3.35 -1.46
N LEU A 135 -31.68 4.47 -1.05
CA LEU A 135 -30.63 4.48 -0.03
C LEU A 135 -31.15 4.04 1.35
N GLU A 136 -32.41 4.29 1.69
CA GLU A 136 -33.03 3.79 2.93
C GLU A 136 -33.11 2.25 2.99
N ASN A 137 -33.17 1.59 1.84
CA ASN A 137 -33.23 0.13 1.73
C ASN A 137 -31.89 -0.51 1.29
N PHE A 138 -30.90 0.30 0.98
CA PHE A 138 -29.58 -0.13 0.52
C PHE A 138 -28.59 -0.31 1.68
N ASN A 139 -27.69 -1.28 1.56
CA ASN A 139 -26.51 -1.34 2.42
C ASN A 139 -25.36 -2.07 1.72
N VAL A 140 -24.14 -1.62 1.99
CA VAL A 140 -22.92 -2.32 1.61
C VAL A 140 -22.36 -3.03 2.83
N ARG A 141 -22.00 -4.30 2.69
CA ARG A 141 -21.26 -5.05 3.71
C ARG A 141 -19.88 -5.41 3.16
N THR A 142 -18.85 -4.74 3.67
CA THR A 142 -17.45 -5.07 3.38
C THR A 142 -16.95 -6.06 4.43
N VAL A 143 -16.35 -7.17 4.02
CA VAL A 143 -15.83 -8.20 4.92
C VAL A 143 -14.32 -8.24 4.85
N LEU A 144 -13.65 -7.98 5.98
CA LEU A 144 -12.20 -8.05 6.08
C LEU A 144 -11.74 -9.50 6.23
N THR A 145 -10.80 -9.90 5.39
CA THR A 145 -10.20 -11.25 5.38
C THR A 145 -8.68 -11.14 5.52
N ALA A 146 -8.05 -12.15 6.11
CA ALA A 146 -6.60 -12.26 6.17
C ALA A 146 -6.00 -12.31 4.75
N HIS A 147 -4.90 -11.59 4.53
CA HIS A 147 -4.16 -11.69 3.26
C HIS A 147 -3.19 -12.87 3.34
N PRO A 148 -3.17 -13.81 2.37
CA PRO A 148 -2.45 -15.07 2.52
C PRO A 148 -0.92 -14.95 2.58
N THR A 149 -0.34 -13.83 2.13
CA THR A 149 1.12 -13.71 1.92
C THR A 149 1.75 -12.38 2.30
N GLN A 150 0.98 -11.38 2.74
CA GLN A 150 1.51 -10.03 2.96
C GLN A 150 1.04 -9.51 4.31
N PHE A 151 1.85 -9.72 5.33
CA PHE A 151 1.68 -9.14 6.66
C PHE A 151 2.86 -8.24 6.94
N TYR A 152 2.75 -6.97 6.55
CA TYR A 152 3.63 -5.97 7.12
C TYR A 152 3.36 -5.91 8.63
N PRO A 153 4.40 -5.97 9.48
CA PRO A 153 4.23 -5.74 10.91
C PRO A 153 3.53 -4.39 11.16
N GLY A 154 2.77 -4.28 12.24
CA GLY A 154 2.05 -3.03 12.56
C GLY A 154 2.95 -1.79 12.59
N ALA A 155 4.22 -1.94 12.98
CA ALA A 155 5.21 -0.86 12.91
C ALA A 155 5.50 -0.39 11.47
N VAL A 156 5.55 -1.31 10.50
CA VAL A 156 5.71 -0.96 9.08
C VAL A 156 4.45 -0.27 8.57
N LEU A 157 3.24 -0.77 8.89
CA LEU A 157 1.98 -0.13 8.51
C LEU A 157 1.86 1.31 9.05
N GLY A 158 2.27 1.53 10.31
CA GLY A 158 2.34 2.86 10.89
C GLY A 158 3.28 3.79 10.13
N ILE A 159 4.50 3.33 9.82
CA ILE A 159 5.46 4.11 9.01
C ILE A 159 4.90 4.43 7.63
N ILE A 160 4.19 3.49 6.99
CA ILE A 160 3.56 3.71 5.67
C ILE A 160 2.53 4.83 5.75
N ASN A 161 1.61 4.73 6.71
CA ASN A 161 0.56 5.73 6.90
C ASN A 161 1.15 7.14 7.14
N ASP A 162 2.13 7.22 8.04
CA ASP A 162 2.77 8.49 8.38
C ASP A 162 3.59 9.04 7.20
N LEU A 163 4.23 8.16 6.42
CA LEU A 163 4.99 8.54 5.23
C LEU A 163 4.06 9.06 4.14
N THR A 164 2.92 8.41 3.89
CA THR A 164 1.88 8.88 2.96
C THR A 164 1.40 10.29 3.34
N GLU A 165 1.12 10.52 4.62
CA GLU A 165 0.70 11.83 5.12
C GLU A 165 1.80 12.90 5.01
N ALA A 166 3.04 12.56 5.33
CA ALA A 166 4.18 13.46 5.20
C ALA A 166 4.44 13.83 3.73
N ILE A 167 4.33 12.87 2.79
CA ILE A 167 4.42 13.11 1.35
C ILE A 167 3.29 14.03 0.88
N ARG A 168 2.05 13.81 1.35
CA ARG A 168 0.89 14.64 1.01
C ARG A 168 1.06 16.09 1.48
N LYS A 169 1.67 16.29 2.65
CA LYS A 169 1.99 17.62 3.22
C LYS A 169 3.29 18.22 2.69
N ASN A 170 4.07 17.46 1.92
CA ASN A 170 5.40 17.83 1.45
C ASN A 170 6.38 18.17 2.60
N ASP A 171 6.29 17.44 3.71
CA ASP A 171 7.17 17.60 4.87
C ASP A 171 8.47 16.81 4.70
N LEU A 172 9.48 17.46 4.11
CA LEU A 172 10.75 16.80 3.78
C LEU A 172 11.52 16.30 5.02
N LEU A 173 11.32 16.94 6.18
CA LEU A 173 12.02 16.54 7.40
C LEU A 173 11.43 15.23 7.92
N ASP A 174 10.11 15.16 8.02
CA ASP A 174 9.40 13.95 8.47
C ASP A 174 9.57 12.81 7.47
N ILE A 175 9.48 13.07 6.17
CA ILE A 175 9.76 12.06 5.13
C ILE A 175 11.15 11.45 5.34
N LYS A 176 12.19 12.27 5.53
CA LYS A 176 13.54 11.76 5.75
C LYS A 176 13.64 10.90 7.01
N GLN A 177 12.98 11.31 8.10
CA GLN A 177 12.96 10.54 9.35
C GLN A 177 12.23 9.21 9.18
N LEU A 178 11.07 9.20 8.54
CA LEU A 178 10.25 8.01 8.28
C LEU A 178 10.96 7.03 7.34
N LEU A 179 11.64 7.53 6.30
CA LEU A 179 12.51 6.71 5.45
C LEU A 179 13.65 6.05 6.27
N ALA A 180 14.25 6.78 7.21
CA ALA A 180 15.27 6.22 8.10
C ALA A 180 14.70 5.16 9.06
N GLN A 181 13.48 5.35 9.53
CA GLN A 181 12.76 4.34 10.32
C GLN A 181 12.47 3.10 9.47
N LEU A 182 11.91 3.28 8.27
CA LEU A 182 11.60 2.20 7.32
C LEU A 182 12.82 1.33 7.02
N GLY A 183 13.99 1.96 6.83
CA GLY A 183 15.24 1.24 6.60
C GLY A 183 15.64 0.33 7.76
N LYS A 184 15.40 0.76 9.01
CA LYS A 184 15.75 0.02 10.25
C LYS A 184 14.69 -0.98 10.69
N THR A 185 13.44 -0.81 10.27
CA THR A 185 12.34 -1.67 10.69
C THR A 185 12.41 -3.03 9.98
N PRO A 186 12.35 -4.15 10.71
CA PRO A 186 12.29 -5.48 10.10
C PRO A 186 10.93 -5.71 9.44
N PHE A 187 10.95 -6.29 8.23
CA PHE A 187 9.75 -6.65 7.47
C PHE A 187 9.34 -8.11 7.68
N ILE A 188 10.32 -8.96 7.97
CA ILE A 188 10.13 -10.40 8.15
C ILE A 188 9.84 -10.69 9.63
N GLN A 189 8.68 -11.30 9.88
CA GLN A 189 8.44 -11.99 11.14
C GLN A 189 9.10 -13.37 11.07
N LYS A 190 9.85 -13.74 12.12
CA LYS A 190 10.53 -15.05 12.18
C LYS A 190 9.54 -16.21 12.28
N ASP A 191 8.39 -15.95 12.87
CA ASP A 191 7.33 -16.91 13.11
C ASP A 191 6.09 -16.54 12.28
N LYS A 192 5.33 -17.55 11.86
CA LYS A 192 4.05 -17.33 11.19
C LYS A 192 3.08 -16.63 12.16
N PRO A 193 2.35 -15.58 11.75
CA PRO A 193 1.38 -14.93 12.63
C PRO A 193 0.32 -15.93 13.08
N SER A 194 -0.09 -15.82 14.34
CA SER A 194 -1.25 -16.55 14.83
C SER A 194 -2.53 -15.92 14.26
N PRO A 195 -3.68 -16.64 14.25
CA PRO A 195 -4.95 -16.03 13.84
C PRO A 195 -5.32 -14.78 14.66
N PHE A 196 -4.84 -14.70 15.91
CA PHE A 196 -4.98 -13.49 16.73
C PHE A 196 -4.16 -12.33 16.18
N ASP A 197 -2.90 -12.56 15.78
CA ASP A 197 -2.05 -11.53 15.19
C ASP A 197 -2.61 -11.03 13.85
N GLU A 198 -3.14 -11.93 13.02
CA GLU A 198 -3.85 -11.56 11.79
C GLU A 198 -5.08 -10.68 12.08
N ALA A 199 -5.82 -11.02 13.13
CA ALA A 199 -6.98 -10.24 13.56
C ALA A 199 -6.57 -8.83 14.04
N VAL A 200 -5.56 -8.73 14.90
CA VAL A 200 -5.03 -7.44 15.39
C VAL A 200 -4.54 -6.57 14.22
N SER A 201 -3.84 -7.17 13.26
CA SER A 201 -3.38 -6.46 12.06
C SER A 201 -4.54 -5.89 11.25
N LEU A 202 -5.65 -6.61 11.11
CA LEU A 202 -6.82 -6.13 10.35
C LEU A 202 -7.66 -5.11 11.13
N ILE A 203 -7.65 -5.18 12.46
CA ILE A 203 -8.25 -4.15 13.33
C ILE A 203 -7.56 -2.80 13.12
N TRP A 204 -6.25 -2.78 12.84
CA TRP A 204 -5.56 -1.53 12.52
C TRP A 204 -6.22 -0.79 11.34
N PHE A 205 -6.57 -1.50 10.26
CA PHE A 205 -7.29 -0.90 9.12
C PHE A 205 -8.70 -0.48 9.49
N LEU A 206 -9.38 -1.27 10.34
CA LEU A 206 -10.71 -0.92 10.84
C LEU A 206 -10.69 0.43 11.56
N GLU A 207 -9.74 0.62 12.47
CA GLU A 207 -9.60 1.83 13.30
C GLU A 207 -9.10 3.03 12.51
N ASN A 208 -8.03 2.86 11.73
CA ASN A 208 -7.32 3.99 11.11
C ASN A 208 -7.86 4.35 9.72
N VAL A 209 -8.57 3.44 9.04
CA VAL A 209 -9.04 3.66 7.66
C VAL A 209 -10.55 3.56 7.55
N PHE A 210 -11.14 2.41 7.86
CA PHE A 210 -12.56 2.16 7.58
C PHE A 210 -13.49 2.99 8.47
N TYR A 211 -13.15 3.19 9.74
CA TYR A 211 -13.99 3.96 10.66
C TYR A 211 -14.15 5.41 10.19
N GLN A 212 -13.04 6.07 9.88
CA GLN A 212 -13.03 7.46 9.40
C GLN A 212 -13.72 7.58 8.03
N THR A 213 -13.30 6.76 7.06
CA THR A 213 -13.86 6.77 5.69
C THR A 213 -15.36 6.50 5.68
N SER A 214 -15.85 5.56 6.51
CA SER A 214 -17.29 5.28 6.61
C SER A 214 -18.05 6.48 7.16
N GLY A 215 -17.50 7.16 8.17
CA GLY A 215 -18.06 8.39 8.73
C GLY A 215 -18.15 9.50 7.69
N GLU A 216 -17.09 9.74 6.93
CA GLU A 216 -17.05 10.75 5.86
C GLU A 216 -18.08 10.47 4.76
N ILE A 217 -18.21 9.22 4.33
CA ILE A 217 -19.22 8.81 3.34
C ILE A 217 -20.63 9.07 3.86
N VAL A 218 -20.94 8.64 5.07
CA VAL A 218 -22.26 8.84 5.68
C VAL A 218 -22.55 10.34 5.86
N GLN A 219 -21.56 11.12 6.29
CA GLN A 219 -21.68 12.57 6.42
C GLN A 219 -21.95 13.24 5.06
N TYR A 220 -21.27 12.81 4.00
CA TYR A 220 -21.51 13.30 2.65
C TYR A 220 -22.95 13.03 2.20
N LEU A 221 -23.43 11.79 2.38
CA LEU A 221 -24.80 11.40 2.03
C LEU A 221 -25.83 12.21 2.83
N GLN A 222 -25.63 12.33 4.14
CA GLN A 222 -26.50 13.08 5.05
C GLN A 222 -26.64 14.56 4.66
N LYS A 223 -25.53 15.18 4.24
CA LYS A 223 -25.49 16.60 3.89
C LYS A 223 -26.00 16.89 2.48
N ASN A 224 -25.69 16.04 1.51
CA ASN A 224 -25.87 16.36 0.09
C ASN A 224 -27.00 15.61 -0.61
N ILE A 225 -27.50 14.51 -0.03
CA ILE A 225 -28.57 13.69 -0.63
C ILE A 225 -29.82 13.69 0.27
N PHE A 226 -29.65 13.44 1.56
CA PHE A 226 -30.79 13.33 2.48
C PHE A 226 -31.38 14.68 2.93
N ASN A 227 -30.76 15.82 2.61
CA ASN A 227 -31.32 17.16 2.79
C ASN A 227 -32.02 17.42 4.15
N SER A 228 -31.42 16.97 5.26
CA SER A 228 -31.93 17.05 6.65
C SER A 228 -32.90 15.95 7.11
N LEU A 229 -33.25 15.00 6.25
CA LEU A 229 -33.86 13.73 6.68
C LEU A 229 -32.81 12.88 7.40
N SER A 230 -33.17 12.27 8.53
CA SER A 230 -32.27 11.34 9.22
C SER A 230 -32.12 10.06 8.40
N ILE A 231 -30.87 9.63 8.17
CA ILE A 231 -30.59 8.27 7.69
C ILE A 231 -31.04 7.28 8.78
N LYS A 232 -31.88 6.30 8.43
CA LYS A 232 -32.48 5.35 9.39
C LYS A 232 -31.85 3.95 9.34
N ASN A 233 -31.16 3.63 8.26
CA ASN A 233 -30.57 2.31 8.01
C ASN A 233 -29.03 2.36 8.08
N PRO A 234 -28.39 1.24 8.48
CA PRO A 234 -26.94 1.12 8.44
C PRO A 234 -26.47 0.95 6.99
N LEU A 235 -26.13 2.07 6.33
CA LEU A 235 -25.66 2.13 4.94
C LEU A 235 -24.36 1.34 4.72
N ILE A 236 -23.45 1.37 5.70
CA ILE A 236 -22.17 0.68 5.67
C ILE A 236 -22.13 -0.29 6.84
N LYS A 237 -21.85 -1.56 6.53
CA LYS A 237 -21.63 -2.63 7.49
C LYS A 237 -20.23 -3.20 7.27
N LEU A 238 -19.54 -3.47 8.36
CA LEU A 238 -18.24 -4.13 8.33
C LEU A 238 -18.39 -5.54 8.89
N GLY A 239 -17.84 -6.51 8.18
CA GLY A 239 -17.69 -7.89 8.61
C GLY A 239 -16.22 -8.22 8.82
N PHE A 240 -15.96 -9.27 9.57
CA PHE A 240 -14.62 -9.65 9.98
C PHE A 240 -14.51 -11.18 10.00
N TRP A 241 -13.55 -11.73 9.26
CA TRP A 241 -13.29 -13.16 9.18
C TRP A 241 -12.14 -13.69 10.05
N PRO A 242 -11.07 -12.93 10.34
CA PRO A 242 -9.98 -13.45 11.17
C PRO A 242 -10.48 -13.96 12.52
N GLY A 243 -10.06 -15.18 12.88
CA GLY A 243 -10.52 -15.89 14.07
C GLY A 243 -11.91 -16.55 13.95
N GLY A 244 -12.67 -16.28 12.88
CA GLY A 244 -13.97 -16.91 12.60
C GLY A 244 -13.92 -17.96 11.49
N ASP A 245 -13.14 -17.72 10.44
CA ASP A 245 -12.98 -18.65 9.32
C ASP A 245 -12.07 -19.83 9.71
N ARG A 246 -12.63 -21.04 9.68
CA ARG A 246 -11.95 -22.29 10.04
C ARG A 246 -11.70 -23.19 8.83
N ASP A 247 -12.12 -22.78 7.64
CA ASP A 247 -12.02 -23.64 6.47
C ASP A 247 -10.54 -23.87 6.11
N GLY A 248 -10.08 -25.11 6.26
CA GLY A 248 -8.69 -25.50 6.01
C GLY A 248 -7.64 -24.94 6.99
N ASN A 249 -8.04 -24.26 8.07
CA ASN A 249 -7.09 -23.64 9.02
C ASN A 249 -7.21 -24.23 10.44
N PRO A 250 -6.37 -25.22 10.83
CA PRO A 250 -6.45 -25.87 12.13
C PRO A 250 -6.02 -24.98 13.31
N PHE A 251 -5.43 -23.81 13.02
CA PHE A 251 -4.97 -22.89 14.06
C PHE A 251 -6.09 -21.99 14.59
N VAL A 252 -7.26 -21.97 13.95
CA VAL A 252 -8.44 -21.22 14.43
C VAL A 252 -9.27 -22.10 15.36
N THR A 253 -9.04 -21.94 16.67
CA THR A 253 -9.65 -22.74 17.74
C THR A 253 -10.95 -22.11 18.28
N THR A 254 -11.57 -22.75 19.27
CA THR A 254 -12.74 -22.23 20.01
C THR A 254 -12.39 -21.28 21.15
N GLU A 255 -11.16 -21.39 21.66
CA GLU A 255 -10.52 -20.41 22.53
C GLU A 255 -10.05 -19.22 21.69
#